data_AF-A0A4P5QXP5-F1
#
_entry.id   AF-A0A4P5QXP5-F1
#
_cell.length_a   1.000
_cell.length_b   1.000
_cell.length_c   1.000
_cell.angle_alpha   90.00
_cell.angle_beta   90.00
_cell.angle_gamma   90.00
#
_symmetry.space_group_name_H-M   'P 1'
#
loop_
_entity.id
_entity.type
_entity.pdbx_description
1 polymer ?
#
loop_
_entity_poly.entity_id
_entity_poly.type
_entity_poly.pdbx_seq_one_letter_code
_entity_poly.pdbx_strand_id
1 'polypeptide(L)'
;MRHFLPLLLSTVIAISADEVDTPTAPKKNDDRNPKANAAKDTAENAMKNFAVAPGLRVDVWAAEPLLENPIAFSFDAQGRAFVAVTQRRRTSVPDVRKYESWQIENLSLRTVDERIAFLKAKMPESPAKNLKKPAEDINKDGQVDWRDWAVESEEIRIVEDSTGSGRADKSRVLAGGFNNLETGLGAGVLAMPDGGAVYTCVPDLWRIAPDGTKTKLATGFGVHVAFGGHDMQA
;
A
#
# COMPACT_ATOMS: atom_id res chain seq x y z
N MET A 1 8.76 1.53 68.72
CA MET A 1 9.67 1.90 67.61
C MET A 1 9.18 1.21 66.35
N ARG A 2 9.12 1.97 65.25
CA ARG A 2 8.25 1.77 64.07
C ARG A 2 8.54 0.48 63.28
N HIS A 3 7.49 -0.26 62.95
CA HIS A 3 7.52 -1.35 61.97
C HIS A 3 7.57 -0.75 60.55
N PHE A 4 8.60 -1.11 59.78
CA PHE A 4 8.72 -0.79 58.36
C PHE A 4 8.19 -1.96 57.54
N LEU A 5 7.08 -1.74 56.83
CA LEU A 5 6.52 -2.65 55.84
C LEU A 5 7.04 -2.19 54.46
N PRO A 6 7.72 -3.02 53.66
CA PRO A 6 8.16 -2.60 52.34
C PRO A 6 6.98 -2.65 51.36
N LEU A 7 6.62 -1.48 50.84
CA LEU A 7 5.63 -1.33 49.78
C LEU A 7 6.31 -1.73 48.44
N LEU A 8 6.00 -2.93 47.94
CA LEU A 8 6.37 -3.36 46.59
C LEU A 8 5.46 -2.64 45.59
N LEU A 9 5.99 -1.62 44.95
CA LEU A 9 5.33 -0.88 43.87
C LEU A 9 5.54 -1.63 42.55
N SER A 10 4.65 -2.55 42.20
CA SER A 10 4.64 -3.17 40.87
C SER A 10 4.13 -2.16 39.84
N THR A 11 5.05 -1.62 39.04
CA THR A 11 4.71 -0.80 37.87
C THR A 11 4.17 -1.71 36.77
N VAL A 12 2.85 -1.69 36.56
CA VAL A 12 2.24 -2.30 35.37
C VAL A 12 2.55 -1.39 34.19
N ILE A 13 3.44 -1.81 33.30
CA ILE A 13 3.59 -1.19 31.98
C ILE A 13 2.35 -1.61 31.18
N ALA A 14 1.39 -0.70 31.05
CA ALA A 14 0.29 -0.86 30.11
C ALA A 14 0.88 -0.74 28.69
N ILE A 15 1.10 -1.87 28.04
CA ILE A 15 1.27 -1.91 26.59
C ILE A 15 -0.10 -1.58 26.02
N SER A 16 -0.22 -0.40 25.41
CA SER A 16 -1.38 -0.08 24.56
C SER A 16 -1.36 -1.08 23.40
N ALA A 17 -2.23 -2.08 23.46
CA ALA A 17 -2.56 -2.85 22.28
C ALA A 17 -3.30 -1.88 21.34
N ASP A 18 -2.69 -1.56 20.20
CA ASP A 18 -3.39 -0.84 19.15
C ASP A 18 -4.68 -1.59 18.83
N GLU A 19 -5.77 -0.83 18.84
CA GLU A 19 -7.13 -1.28 18.60
C GLU A 19 -7.19 -2.00 17.25
N VAL A 20 -7.50 -3.31 17.27
CA VAL A 20 -7.77 -4.08 16.06
C VAL A 20 -9.06 -3.51 15.47
N ASP A 21 -8.90 -2.65 14.45
CA ASP A 21 -10.00 -2.03 13.73
C ASP A 21 -10.95 -3.13 13.21
N THR A 22 -12.19 -3.11 13.69
CA THR A 22 -13.20 -4.10 13.29
C THR A 22 -13.80 -3.66 11.96
N PRO A 23 -13.72 -4.46 10.88
CA PRO A 23 -14.15 -4.00 9.56
C PRO A 23 -15.64 -3.65 9.54
N THR A 24 -15.95 -2.39 9.26
CA THR A 24 -17.33 -1.95 8.98
C THR A 24 -17.75 -2.44 7.58
N ALA A 25 -19.04 -2.75 7.40
CA ALA A 25 -19.56 -3.33 6.16
C ALA A 25 -19.27 -2.46 4.91
N PRO A 26 -18.77 -3.04 3.79
CA PRO A 26 -18.35 -2.29 2.62
C PRO A 26 -19.53 -1.81 1.74
N LYS A 27 -19.36 -0.63 1.13
CA LYS A 27 -20.32 -0.04 0.16
C LYS A 27 -20.12 -0.58 -1.26
N LYS A 28 -21.17 -0.48 -2.08
CA LYS A 28 -21.45 -1.26 -3.32
C LYS A 28 -20.45 -1.14 -4.50
N ASN A 29 -19.50 -0.20 -4.53
CA ASN A 29 -18.54 -0.01 -5.64
C ASN A 29 -17.21 0.55 -5.13
N ASP A 30 -16.65 -0.08 -4.10
CA ASP A 30 -15.32 0.24 -3.62
C ASP A 30 -14.28 -0.57 -4.40
N ASP A 31 -13.23 0.09 -4.89
CA ASP A 31 -12.05 -0.55 -5.49
C ASP A 31 -10.98 -0.86 -4.41
N ARG A 32 -11.09 -0.21 -3.23
CA ARG A 32 -10.20 -0.32 -2.06
C ARG A 32 -10.39 -1.63 -1.30
N ASN A 33 -11.62 -2.12 -1.35
CA ASN A 33 -11.99 -3.47 -0.98
C ASN A 33 -12.48 -4.07 -2.29
N PRO A 34 -11.70 -4.94 -2.98
CA PRO A 34 -12.21 -5.66 -4.13
C PRO A 34 -13.57 -6.16 -3.69
N LYS A 35 -14.65 -5.71 -4.34
CA LYS A 35 -16.03 -5.99 -3.90
C LYS A 35 -16.12 -7.40 -3.31
N ALA A 36 -17.15 -7.63 -2.53
CA ALA A 36 -17.80 -8.94 -2.42
C ALA A 36 -18.07 -9.69 -3.78
N ASN A 37 -17.58 -9.19 -4.92
CA ASN A 37 -17.45 -9.86 -6.21
C ASN A 37 -16.08 -10.53 -6.46
N ALA A 38 -14.95 -10.10 -5.88
CA ALA A 38 -13.76 -10.96 -5.80
C ALA A 38 -14.06 -12.16 -4.88
N ALA A 39 -14.86 -11.91 -3.83
CA ALA A 39 -15.40 -12.95 -2.95
C ALA A 39 -16.55 -13.80 -3.53
N LYS A 40 -16.94 -13.63 -4.81
CA LYS A 40 -17.93 -14.53 -5.44
C LYS A 40 -17.31 -15.70 -6.16
N ASP A 41 -16.07 -15.56 -6.62
CA ASP A 41 -15.38 -16.57 -7.40
C ASP A 41 -14.01 -16.83 -6.78
N THR A 42 -13.69 -18.10 -6.48
CA THR A 42 -12.43 -18.40 -5.81
C THR A 42 -11.27 -18.31 -6.79
N ALA A 43 -10.04 -18.13 -6.30
CA ALA A 43 -8.86 -18.16 -7.15
C ALA A 43 -8.79 -19.45 -7.98
N GLU A 44 -9.27 -20.58 -7.45
CA GLU A 44 -9.35 -21.86 -8.16
C GLU A 44 -10.35 -21.83 -9.32
N ASN A 45 -11.45 -21.09 -9.19
CA ASN A 45 -12.38 -20.91 -10.30
C ASN A 45 -11.84 -19.92 -11.33
N ALA A 46 -11.23 -18.81 -10.90
CA ALA A 46 -10.59 -17.85 -11.79
C ALA A 46 -9.51 -18.51 -12.66
N MET A 47 -8.71 -19.40 -12.07
CA MET A 47 -7.67 -20.19 -12.73
C MET A 47 -8.21 -21.05 -13.89
N LYS A 48 -9.46 -21.53 -13.82
CA LYS A 48 -10.08 -22.34 -14.90
C LYS A 48 -10.26 -21.56 -16.20
N ASN A 49 -10.23 -20.23 -16.14
CA ASN A 49 -10.35 -19.37 -17.31
C ASN A 49 -9.01 -19.13 -18.03
N PHE A 50 -7.89 -19.66 -17.53
CA PHE A 50 -6.58 -19.47 -18.13
C PHE A 50 -6.36 -20.43 -19.30
N ALA A 51 -5.90 -19.90 -20.43
CA ALA A 51 -5.37 -20.71 -21.52
C ALA A 51 -3.91 -21.06 -21.23
N VAL A 52 -3.63 -22.34 -21.00
CA VAL A 52 -2.29 -22.83 -20.63
C VAL A 52 -1.67 -23.58 -21.80
N ALA A 53 -0.45 -23.19 -22.19
CA ALA A 53 0.26 -23.84 -23.28
C ALA A 53 0.63 -25.30 -22.93
N PRO A 54 0.74 -26.21 -23.92
CA PRO A 54 1.14 -27.59 -23.67
C PRO A 54 2.45 -27.69 -22.88
N GLY A 55 2.47 -28.53 -21.85
CA GLY A 55 3.64 -28.73 -20.98
C GLY A 55 3.73 -27.78 -19.78
N LEU A 56 2.84 -26.79 -19.67
CA LEU A 56 2.75 -25.90 -18.50
C LEU A 56 1.56 -26.28 -17.61
N ARG A 57 1.66 -25.91 -16.33
CA ARG A 57 0.60 -26.03 -15.31
C ARG A 57 0.49 -24.71 -14.56
N VAL A 58 -0.72 -24.37 -14.14
CA VAL A 58 -0.99 -23.23 -13.26
C VAL A 58 -1.66 -23.76 -12.00
N ASP A 59 -1.25 -23.25 -10.85
CA ASP A 59 -1.86 -23.52 -9.56
C ASP A 59 -1.96 -22.22 -8.77
N VAL A 60 -2.98 -22.16 -7.91
CA VAL A 60 -3.12 -21.10 -6.93
C VAL A 60 -2.14 -21.35 -5.80
N TRP A 61 -1.15 -20.46 -5.67
CA TRP A 61 -0.18 -20.47 -4.57
C TRP A 61 -0.64 -19.62 -3.38
N ALA A 62 -1.17 -18.42 -3.61
CA ALA A 62 -1.73 -17.53 -2.61
C ALA A 62 -2.96 -16.81 -3.18
N ALA A 63 -3.94 -16.53 -2.33
CA ALA A 63 -5.16 -15.80 -2.66
C ALA A 63 -5.69 -15.10 -1.40
N GLU A 64 -6.81 -14.42 -1.50
CA GLU A 64 -7.50 -13.82 -0.37
C GLU A 64 -7.85 -14.89 0.69
N PRO A 65 -7.72 -14.57 2.00
CA PRO A 65 -7.34 -13.28 2.59
C PRO A 65 -5.82 -13.07 2.76
N LEU A 66 -4.98 -14.02 2.33
CA LEU A 66 -3.53 -13.96 2.54
C LEU A 66 -2.88 -12.83 1.73
N LEU A 67 -3.36 -12.60 0.51
CA LEU A 67 -2.80 -11.61 -0.40
C LEU A 67 -3.90 -10.93 -1.22
N GLU A 68 -3.89 -9.60 -1.21
CA GLU A 68 -4.80 -8.73 -1.96
C GLU A 68 -3.96 -7.67 -2.67
N ASN A 69 -4.45 -7.19 -3.83
CA ASN A 69 -3.87 -6.10 -4.61
C ASN A 69 -2.33 -6.18 -4.83
N PRO A 70 -1.75 -7.33 -5.23
CA PRO A 70 -0.32 -7.43 -5.48
C PRO A 70 0.09 -6.64 -6.74
N ILE A 71 1.24 -5.96 -6.67
CA ILE A 71 1.81 -5.19 -7.79
C ILE A 71 3.13 -5.80 -8.28
N ALA A 72 4.05 -6.05 -7.37
CA ALA A 72 5.36 -6.63 -7.66
C ALA A 72 5.72 -7.63 -6.55
N PHE A 73 6.53 -8.63 -6.87
CA PHE A 73 7.03 -9.58 -5.88
C PHE A 73 8.47 -9.99 -6.14
N SER A 74 9.16 -10.38 -5.07
CA SER A 74 10.48 -10.99 -5.09
C SER A 74 10.53 -12.11 -4.06
N PHE A 75 11.12 -13.25 -4.43
CA PHE A 75 11.37 -14.33 -3.48
C PHE A 75 12.74 -14.15 -2.82
N ASP A 76 12.83 -14.54 -1.54
CA ASP A 76 14.11 -14.74 -0.88
C ASP A 76 14.64 -16.18 -1.06
N ALA A 77 15.81 -16.46 -0.49
CA ALA A 77 16.43 -17.78 -0.54
C ALA A 77 15.70 -18.84 0.29
N GLN A 78 14.73 -18.45 1.12
CA GLN A 78 13.88 -19.35 1.92
C GLN A 78 12.54 -19.63 1.23
N GLY A 79 12.29 -19.05 0.04
CA GLY A 79 11.04 -19.23 -0.70
C GLY A 79 9.89 -18.36 -0.19
N ARG A 80 10.15 -17.35 0.64
CA ARG A 80 9.14 -16.38 1.07
C ARG A 80 8.99 -15.30 0.00
N ALA A 81 7.75 -14.98 -0.37
CA ALA A 81 7.45 -13.91 -1.31
C ALA A 81 7.33 -12.57 -0.57
N PHE A 82 8.18 -11.61 -0.90
CA PHE A 82 8.02 -10.21 -0.54
C PHE A 82 7.19 -9.55 -1.62
N VAL A 83 6.03 -9.01 -1.27
CA VAL A 83 5.03 -8.53 -2.22
C VAL A 83 4.73 -7.06 -1.93
N ALA A 84 4.87 -6.21 -2.93
CA ALA A 84 4.37 -4.85 -2.91
C ALA A 84 2.86 -4.87 -3.11
N VAL A 85 2.13 -4.24 -2.18
CA VAL A 85 0.66 -4.20 -2.15
C VAL A 85 0.22 -2.74 -2.15
N THR A 86 -0.77 -2.44 -2.99
CA THR A 86 -1.36 -1.09 -3.10
C THR A 86 -2.78 -1.09 -2.57
N GLN A 87 -3.12 -0.08 -1.77
CA GLN A 87 -4.51 0.29 -1.46
C GLN A 87 -4.93 1.60 -2.13
N ARG A 88 -4.04 2.20 -2.94
CA ARG A 88 -4.17 3.57 -3.45
C ARG A 88 -4.54 3.66 -4.93
N ARG A 89 -4.55 2.53 -5.65
CA ARG A 89 -4.72 2.50 -7.10
C ARG A 89 -6.13 2.98 -7.47
N ARG A 90 -6.19 3.99 -8.33
CA ARG A 90 -7.41 4.68 -8.85
C ARG A 90 -8.07 5.66 -7.89
N THR A 91 -7.62 5.74 -6.64
CA THR A 91 -8.16 6.62 -5.58
C THR A 91 -7.15 7.71 -5.21
N SER A 92 -6.08 7.33 -4.52
CA SER A 92 -5.15 8.25 -3.84
C SER A 92 -3.90 8.62 -4.64
N VAL A 93 -3.73 8.05 -5.83
CA VAL A 93 -2.68 8.46 -6.78
C VAL A 93 -3.34 9.01 -8.05
N PRO A 94 -3.19 10.31 -8.33
CA PRO A 94 -3.72 10.91 -9.55
C PRO A 94 -3.14 10.28 -10.81
N ASP A 95 -4.00 9.97 -11.78
CA ASP A 95 -3.59 9.47 -13.09
C ASP A 95 -3.70 10.61 -14.11
N VAL A 96 -2.59 10.97 -14.75
CA VAL A 96 -2.52 12.10 -15.68
C VAL A 96 -3.56 12.03 -16.81
N ARG A 97 -3.99 10.83 -17.21
CA ARG A 97 -5.01 10.65 -18.27
C ARG A 97 -6.37 11.22 -17.89
N LYS A 98 -6.66 11.35 -16.59
CA LYS A 98 -7.91 11.93 -16.09
C LYS A 98 -7.86 13.46 -16.05
N TYR A 99 -6.67 14.05 -16.24
CA TYR A 99 -6.41 15.47 -16.03
C TYR A 99 -5.62 16.08 -17.20
N GLU A 100 -6.17 16.02 -18.41
CA GLU A 100 -5.52 16.57 -19.60
C GLU A 100 -5.09 18.04 -19.44
N SER A 101 -5.92 18.85 -18.77
CA SER A 101 -5.63 20.26 -18.50
C SER A 101 -4.41 20.49 -17.59
N TRP A 102 -3.90 19.45 -16.92
CA TRP A 102 -2.73 19.53 -16.05
C TRP A 102 -1.42 19.38 -16.81
N GLN A 103 -1.44 18.85 -18.04
CA GLN A 103 -0.22 18.36 -18.73
C GLN A 103 0.89 19.40 -18.84
N ILE A 104 0.59 20.62 -19.29
CA ILE A 104 1.63 21.65 -19.50
C ILE A 104 2.29 22.06 -18.19
N GLU A 105 1.49 22.31 -17.15
CA GLU A 105 2.00 22.68 -15.83
C GLU A 105 2.73 21.52 -15.17
N ASN A 106 2.19 20.30 -15.27
CA ASN A 106 2.82 19.07 -14.79
C ASN A 106 4.20 18.84 -15.44
N LEU A 107 4.35 19.02 -16.76
CA LEU A 107 5.63 18.86 -17.45
C LEU A 107 6.65 19.98 -17.14
N SER A 108 6.20 21.07 -16.51
CA SER A 108 7.08 22.17 -16.12
C SER A 108 7.76 21.96 -14.76
N LEU A 109 7.26 21.02 -13.95
CA LEU A 109 7.76 20.73 -12.62
C LEU A 109 9.20 20.19 -12.71
N ARG A 110 10.04 20.59 -11.76
CA ARG A 110 11.46 20.24 -11.67
C ARG A 110 11.83 19.54 -10.38
N THR A 111 10.96 19.61 -9.37
CA THR A 111 11.20 19.03 -8.04
C THR A 111 9.95 18.36 -7.49
N VAL A 112 10.14 17.45 -6.53
CA VAL A 112 9.04 16.81 -5.80
C VAL A 112 8.24 17.85 -5.01
N ASP A 113 8.90 18.88 -4.46
CA ASP A 113 8.23 19.96 -3.73
C ASP A 113 7.32 20.78 -4.63
N GLU A 114 7.74 21.06 -5.88
CA GLU A 114 6.87 21.69 -6.87
C GLU A 114 5.65 20.81 -7.20
N ARG A 115 5.84 19.48 -7.31
CA ARG A 115 4.72 18.55 -7.47
C ARG A 115 3.77 18.57 -6.28
N ILE A 116 4.28 18.62 -5.05
CA ILE A 116 3.46 18.74 -3.84
C ILE A 116 2.62 20.02 -3.89
N ALA A 117 3.24 21.15 -4.19
CA ALA A 117 2.55 22.44 -4.30
C ALA A 117 1.48 22.40 -5.40
N PHE A 118 1.82 21.81 -6.55
CA PHE A 118 0.90 21.59 -7.66
C PHE A 118 -0.32 20.76 -7.24
N LEU A 119 -0.13 19.60 -6.60
CA LEU A 119 -1.22 18.73 -6.17
C LEU A 119 -2.15 19.42 -5.17
N LYS A 120 -1.60 20.16 -4.20
CA LYS A 120 -2.39 20.96 -3.25
C LYS A 120 -3.21 22.04 -3.94
N ALA A 121 -2.65 22.69 -4.96
CA ALA A 121 -3.37 23.70 -5.73
C ALA A 121 -4.50 23.10 -6.60
N LYS A 122 -4.33 21.87 -7.09
CA LYS A 122 -5.36 21.18 -7.89
C LYS A 122 -6.49 20.55 -7.07
N MET A 123 -6.24 20.23 -5.80
CA MET A 123 -7.24 19.72 -4.86
C MET A 123 -7.23 20.52 -3.55
N PRO A 124 -7.70 21.78 -3.58
CA PRO A 124 -7.83 22.59 -2.38
C PRO A 124 -9.00 22.12 -1.50
N GLU A 125 -9.01 22.59 -0.25
CA GLU A 125 -10.12 22.40 0.70
C GLU A 125 -11.48 22.75 0.06
N SER A 126 -12.38 21.77 0.02
CA SER A 126 -13.73 21.95 -0.52
C SER A 126 -14.73 21.01 0.17
N PRO A 127 -15.95 21.46 0.49
CA PRO A 127 -16.96 20.59 1.13
C PRO A 127 -17.33 19.36 0.28
N ALA A 128 -17.40 18.18 0.92
CA ALA A 128 -17.75 16.90 0.27
C ALA A 128 -19.15 16.89 -0.38
N LYS A 129 -20.05 17.78 0.02
CA LYS A 129 -21.38 17.90 -0.62
C LYS A 129 -21.34 18.30 -2.11
N ASN A 130 -20.19 18.82 -2.59
CA ASN A 130 -20.01 19.27 -3.98
C ASN A 130 -19.26 18.25 -4.86
N LEU A 131 -19.18 16.99 -4.43
CA LEU A 131 -18.45 15.92 -5.10
C LEU A 131 -18.79 15.76 -6.59
N LYS A 132 -17.81 15.98 -7.46
CA LYS A 132 -17.78 15.42 -8.82
C LYS A 132 -16.94 14.15 -8.79
N LYS A 133 -17.51 13.04 -9.25
CA LYS A 133 -16.76 11.78 -9.38
C LYS A 133 -15.53 11.98 -10.28
N PRO A 134 -14.37 11.38 -9.95
CA PRO A 134 -14.17 10.29 -8.99
C PRO A 134 -13.72 10.72 -7.58
N ALA A 135 -13.83 11.99 -7.20
CA ALA A 135 -13.34 12.41 -5.88
C ALA A 135 -14.16 11.77 -4.74
N GLU A 136 -13.51 11.40 -3.64
CA GLU A 136 -14.13 10.80 -2.45
C GLU A 136 -13.49 11.42 -1.20
N ASP A 137 -14.30 11.62 -0.15
CA ASP A 137 -13.86 12.00 1.19
C ASP A 137 -13.39 10.72 1.90
N ILE A 138 -12.07 10.45 1.81
CA ILE A 138 -11.43 9.23 2.29
C ILE A 138 -11.12 9.37 3.78
N ASN A 139 -10.68 10.56 4.22
CA ASN A 139 -10.34 10.81 5.62
C ASN A 139 -11.58 11.04 6.52
N LYS A 140 -12.77 11.22 5.93
CA LYS A 140 -14.07 11.44 6.58
C LYS A 140 -14.13 12.75 7.38
N ASP A 141 -13.38 13.77 6.98
CA ASP A 141 -13.35 15.08 7.64
C ASP A 141 -14.43 16.04 7.11
N GLY A 142 -15.22 15.62 6.11
CA GLY A 142 -16.27 16.43 5.48
C GLY A 142 -15.77 17.34 4.37
N GLN A 143 -14.49 17.30 4.04
CA GLN A 143 -13.85 17.97 2.92
C GLN A 143 -13.35 16.92 1.92
N VAL A 144 -13.09 17.39 0.70
CA VAL A 144 -12.48 16.58 -0.35
C VAL A 144 -11.32 17.38 -0.90
N ASP A 145 -10.12 17.02 -0.46
CA ASP A 145 -8.91 17.77 -0.72
C ASP A 145 -7.68 16.84 -0.83
N TRP A 146 -6.50 17.44 -0.98
CA TRP A 146 -5.25 16.69 -1.12
C TRP A 146 -4.95 15.75 0.07
N ARG A 147 -5.52 15.95 1.26
CA ARG A 147 -5.32 15.11 2.45
C ARG A 147 -5.96 13.74 2.29
N ASP A 148 -7.01 13.62 1.48
CA ASP A 148 -7.63 12.33 1.16
C ASP A 148 -6.63 11.37 0.52
N TRP A 149 -5.73 11.90 -0.30
CA TRP A 149 -4.67 11.12 -0.97
C TRP A 149 -3.56 10.65 -0.02
N ALA A 150 -3.54 11.16 1.21
CA ALA A 150 -2.55 10.82 2.23
C ALA A 150 -3.08 9.83 3.29
N VAL A 151 -4.29 9.28 3.10
CA VAL A 151 -4.87 8.30 4.04
C VAL A 151 -4.40 6.89 3.71
N GLU A 152 -4.62 6.47 2.46
CA GLU A 152 -4.35 5.12 2.02
C GLU A 152 -2.85 4.88 1.88
N SER A 153 -2.40 3.69 2.26
CA SER A 153 -0.98 3.33 2.31
C SER A 153 -0.60 2.33 1.24
N GLU A 154 0.66 2.40 0.80
CA GLU A 154 1.33 1.26 0.21
C GLU A 154 1.96 0.39 1.30
N GLU A 155 2.15 -0.88 1.00
CA GLU A 155 2.71 -1.84 1.95
C GLU A 155 3.62 -2.87 1.27
N ILE A 156 4.50 -3.47 2.06
CA ILE A 156 5.22 -4.69 1.70
C ILE A 156 4.70 -5.80 2.61
N ARG A 157 4.18 -6.87 2.02
CA ARG A 157 3.78 -8.10 2.74
C ARG A 157 4.78 -9.21 2.48
N ILE A 158 4.98 -10.07 3.46
CA ILE A 158 5.70 -11.34 3.31
C ILE A 158 4.68 -12.45 3.35
N VAL A 159 4.64 -13.25 2.30
CA VAL A 159 3.75 -14.40 2.11
C VAL A 159 4.60 -15.67 2.04
N GLU A 160 4.19 -16.71 2.75
CA GLU A 160 5.02 -17.91 2.97
C GLU A 160 4.18 -19.19 2.96
N ASP A 161 4.69 -20.23 2.31
CA ASP A 161 4.30 -21.63 2.51
C ASP A 161 5.26 -22.24 3.54
N SER A 162 4.85 -22.24 4.80
CA SER A 162 5.68 -22.72 5.91
C SER A 162 5.61 -24.23 6.09
N THR A 163 4.71 -24.89 5.34
CA THR A 163 4.48 -26.34 5.40
C THR A 163 5.09 -27.11 4.23
N GLY A 164 5.50 -26.41 3.16
CA GLY A 164 5.98 -27.03 1.93
C GLY A 164 4.88 -27.71 1.12
N SER A 165 3.62 -27.29 1.32
CA SER A 165 2.44 -27.88 0.66
C SER A 165 2.30 -27.49 -0.80
N GLY A 166 3.07 -26.50 -1.27
CA GLY A 166 2.88 -25.83 -2.55
C GLY A 166 1.82 -24.71 -2.49
N ARG A 167 1.35 -24.33 -1.29
CA ARG A 167 0.42 -23.24 -1.04
C ARG A 167 0.84 -22.41 0.16
N ALA A 168 0.77 -21.09 0.02
CA ALA A 168 1.03 -20.19 1.12
C ALA A 168 -0.02 -20.36 2.23
N ASP A 169 0.44 -20.33 3.47
CA ASP A 169 -0.38 -20.42 4.69
C ASP A 169 -0.17 -19.25 5.65
N LYS A 170 0.86 -18.42 5.43
CA LYS A 170 1.16 -17.24 6.25
C LYS A 170 1.26 -15.99 5.42
N SER A 171 0.81 -14.88 6.02
CA SER A 171 0.98 -13.53 5.49
C SER A 171 1.17 -12.56 6.63
N ARG A 172 2.12 -11.64 6.49
CA ARG A 172 2.34 -10.54 7.44
C ARG A 172 2.82 -9.28 6.73
N VAL A 173 2.51 -8.12 7.28
CA VAL A 173 3.10 -6.85 6.82
C VAL A 173 4.54 -6.77 7.31
N LEU A 174 5.48 -6.46 6.41
CA LEU A 174 6.85 -6.12 6.75
C LEU A 174 6.97 -4.62 7.05
N ALA A 175 6.41 -3.78 6.19
CA ALA A 175 6.37 -2.34 6.36
C ALA A 175 5.16 -1.74 5.64
N GLY A 176 4.55 -0.74 6.26
CA GLY A 176 3.50 0.09 5.69
C GLY A 176 3.71 1.55 6.06
N GLY A 177 2.67 2.37 5.95
CA GLY A 177 2.74 3.80 6.25
C GLY A 177 3.54 4.56 5.18
N PHE A 178 3.34 4.20 3.92
CA PHE A 178 3.79 4.94 2.74
C PHE A 178 2.56 5.64 2.15
N ASN A 179 2.19 6.77 2.76
CA ASN A 179 0.94 7.47 2.50
C ASN A 179 1.13 8.99 2.53
N ASN A 180 2.31 9.51 2.21
CA ASN A 180 2.43 10.95 2.06
C ASN A 180 1.74 11.39 0.76
N LEU A 181 1.42 12.68 0.65
CA LEU A 181 0.80 13.25 -0.55
C LEU A 181 1.62 12.99 -1.82
N GLU A 182 2.93 13.15 -1.73
CA GLU A 182 3.86 12.88 -2.82
C GLU A 182 4.09 11.39 -3.08
N THR A 183 3.59 10.53 -2.20
CA THR A 183 3.78 9.10 -2.36
C THR A 183 3.04 8.60 -3.60
N GLY A 184 3.72 7.86 -4.48
CA GLY A 184 3.10 7.18 -5.63
C GLY A 184 2.69 5.74 -5.31
N LEU A 185 2.44 4.93 -6.34
CA LEU A 185 2.26 3.49 -6.15
C LEU A 185 3.60 2.79 -5.90
N GLY A 186 3.62 1.85 -4.97
CA GLY A 186 4.75 1.00 -4.67
C GLY A 186 4.88 -0.13 -5.69
N ALA A 187 5.72 0.06 -6.69
CA ALA A 187 5.74 -0.80 -7.89
C ALA A 187 6.99 -1.68 -8.03
N GLY A 188 7.76 -1.87 -6.95
CA GLY A 188 8.97 -2.70 -7.01
C GLY A 188 9.47 -3.07 -5.63
N VAL A 189 9.82 -4.34 -5.47
CA VAL A 189 10.33 -4.91 -4.24
C VAL A 189 11.41 -5.93 -4.59
N LEU A 190 12.51 -5.89 -3.86
CA LEU A 190 13.60 -6.86 -3.96
C LEU A 190 13.86 -7.40 -2.56
N ALA A 191 13.68 -8.70 -2.38
CA ALA A 191 14.00 -9.38 -1.13
C ALA A 191 15.51 -9.39 -0.92
N MET A 192 15.97 -9.02 0.28
CA MET A 192 17.38 -8.95 0.63
C MET A 192 17.81 -10.18 1.42
N PRO A 193 19.07 -10.64 1.31
CA PRO A 193 19.55 -11.82 2.02
C PRO A 193 19.46 -11.73 3.55
N ASP A 194 19.40 -10.53 4.12
CA ASP A 194 19.25 -10.31 5.56
C ASP A 194 17.79 -10.41 6.06
N GLY A 195 16.83 -10.74 5.19
CA GLY A 195 15.41 -10.84 5.52
C GLY A 195 14.65 -9.51 5.46
N GLY A 196 15.31 -8.44 5.01
CA GLY A 196 14.67 -7.17 4.67
C GLY A 196 14.32 -7.06 3.19
N ALA A 197 14.05 -5.83 2.75
CA ALA A 197 13.79 -5.53 1.34
C ALA A 197 14.45 -4.22 0.89
N VAL A 198 14.60 -4.07 -0.42
CA VAL A 198 14.68 -2.78 -1.12
C VAL A 198 13.33 -2.54 -1.79
N TYR A 199 12.81 -1.33 -1.70
CA TYR A 199 11.45 -1.00 -2.12
C TYR A 199 11.39 0.32 -2.85
N THR A 200 10.73 0.33 -4.00
CA THR A 200 10.53 1.53 -4.82
C THR A 200 9.13 2.06 -4.59
N CYS A 201 9.04 3.22 -3.94
CA CYS A 201 7.78 3.90 -3.67
C CYS A 201 8.04 5.39 -3.76
N VAL A 202 7.70 5.95 -4.93
CA VAL A 202 7.93 7.35 -5.28
C VAL A 202 7.51 8.25 -4.14
N PRO A 203 8.30 9.29 -3.82
CA PRO A 203 9.50 9.76 -4.52
C PRO A 203 10.79 9.05 -4.10
N ASP A 204 10.68 8.00 -3.30
CA ASP A 204 11.77 7.47 -2.51
C ASP A 204 12.14 6.03 -2.92
N LEU A 205 13.44 5.74 -2.84
CA LEU A 205 13.96 4.39 -2.80
C LEU A 205 14.24 4.04 -1.34
N TRP A 206 13.68 2.94 -0.85
CA TRP A 206 13.77 2.54 0.55
C TRP A 206 14.59 1.27 0.73
N ARG A 207 15.32 1.22 1.85
CA ARG A 207 15.81 0.00 2.50
C ARG A 207 14.90 -0.28 3.69
N ILE A 208 14.34 -1.49 3.74
CA ILE A 208 13.40 -1.92 4.79
C ILE A 208 14.02 -3.07 5.58
N ALA A 209 14.47 -2.81 6.80
CA ALA A 209 15.08 -3.83 7.66
C ALA A 209 14.06 -4.96 8.01
N PRO A 210 14.53 -6.13 8.47
CA PRO A 210 13.64 -7.25 8.81
C PRO A 210 12.60 -6.94 9.90
N ASP A 211 12.90 -5.97 10.76
CA ASP A 211 12.00 -5.45 11.80
C ASP A 211 11.02 -4.38 11.29
N GLY A 212 11.05 -4.07 9.98
CA GLY A 212 10.22 -3.06 9.34
C GLY A 212 10.81 -1.65 9.36
N THR A 213 11.99 -1.43 9.95
CA THR A 213 12.62 -0.10 9.98
C THR A 213 12.90 0.40 8.56
N LYS A 214 12.41 1.61 8.25
CA LYS A 214 12.50 2.24 6.93
C LYS A 214 13.66 3.23 6.88
N THR A 215 14.61 3.00 5.97
CA THR A 215 15.70 3.93 5.67
C THR A 215 15.61 4.40 4.22
N LYS A 216 15.61 5.71 4.01
CA LYS A 216 15.60 6.29 2.66
C LYS A 216 17.00 6.19 2.06
N LEU A 217 17.14 5.47 0.94
CA LEU A 217 18.39 5.31 0.19
C LEU A 217 18.60 6.44 -0.82
N ALA A 218 17.51 6.85 -1.49
CA ALA A 218 17.51 7.94 -2.46
C ALA A 218 16.12 8.57 -2.54
N THR A 219 16.07 9.79 -3.06
CA THR A 219 14.83 10.59 -3.19
C THR A 219 14.88 11.48 -4.43
N GLY A 220 13.73 12.05 -4.79
CA GLY A 220 13.61 12.98 -5.92
C GLY A 220 13.13 12.33 -7.21
N PHE A 221 12.66 11.08 -7.17
CA PHE A 221 12.04 10.41 -8.33
C PHE A 221 10.57 10.81 -8.48
N GLY A 222 10.02 10.63 -9.67
CA GLY A 222 8.62 10.95 -9.94
C GLY A 222 8.37 12.44 -9.80
N VAL A 223 9.00 13.28 -10.60
CA VAL A 223 8.77 14.74 -10.50
C VAL A 223 7.39 15.11 -11.06
N HIS A 224 6.88 14.28 -11.96
CA HIS A 224 5.61 14.50 -12.62
C HIS A 224 4.51 13.57 -12.08
N VAL A 225 3.26 13.98 -12.25
CA VAL A 225 2.10 13.08 -12.20
C VAL A 225 2.14 12.21 -13.45
N ALA A 226 2.20 10.90 -13.25
CA ALA A 226 2.40 9.92 -14.31
C ALA A 226 1.11 9.17 -14.67
N PHE A 227 1.25 8.19 -15.57
CA PHE A 227 0.27 7.12 -15.72
C PHE A 227 0.30 6.26 -14.45
N GLY A 228 -0.86 5.93 -13.88
CA GLY A 228 -0.90 5.16 -12.65
C GLY A 228 -0.19 3.81 -12.79
N GLY A 229 0.82 3.57 -11.95
CA GLY A 229 1.68 2.38 -12.00
C GLY A 229 3.01 2.58 -12.74
N HIS A 230 3.28 3.78 -13.25
CA HIS A 230 4.54 4.16 -13.91
C HIS A 230 5.27 5.31 -13.19
N ASP A 231 5.07 5.41 -11.87
CA ASP A 231 5.38 6.61 -11.10
C ASP A 231 6.89 6.91 -10.98
N MET A 232 7.76 5.90 -10.87
CA MET A 232 9.17 6.13 -10.51
C MET A 232 10.05 6.65 -11.66
N GLN A 233 9.64 6.35 -12.90
CA GLN A 233 10.40 6.66 -14.12
C GLN A 233 9.95 7.98 -14.78
N ALA A 234 9.04 8.72 -14.13
CA ALA A 234 8.37 9.89 -14.68
C ALA A 234 8.90 11.22 -14.14
#